data_AF-A0A2E7AVE4-F1
#
_entry.id   AF-A0A2E7AVE4-F1
#
_cell.length_a   1.000
_cell.length_b   1.000
_cell.length_c   1.000
_cell.angle_alpha   90.00
_cell.angle_beta   90.00
_cell.angle_gamma   90.00
#
_symmetry.space_group_name_H-M   'P 1'
#
loop_
_entity.id
_entity.type
_entity.pdbx_description
1 polymer ?
#
loop_
_entity_poly.entity_id
_entity_poly.type
_entity_poly.pdbx_seq_one_letter_code
_entity_poly.pdbx_strand_id
1 'polypeptide(L)' 'MTKKASNNLLEAIQAELRTQMNEVTDHLAVGGCKDMNEYSRNVGIIQGLAHAERTLLDLDERIERE' A
#
# COMPACT_ATOMS: atom_id res chain seq x y z
N MET A 1 -7.00 -23.64 -0.62
CA MET A 1 -6.05 -23.10 0.37
C MET A 1 -6.73 -23.06 1.72
N THR A 2 -6.04 -23.37 2.81
CA THR A 2 -6.58 -23.23 4.17
C THR A 2 -6.80 -21.75 4.47
N LYS A 3 -7.90 -21.35 5.15
CA LYS A 3 -8.22 -19.93 5.48
C LYS A 3 -7.02 -19.20 6.11
N LYS A 4 -6.27 -19.89 7.00
CA LYS A 4 -5.01 -19.40 7.59
C LYS A 4 -3.91 -19.07 6.57
N ALA A 5 -3.77 -19.85 5.50
CA ALA A 5 -2.76 -19.59 4.47
C ALA A 5 -3.12 -18.36 3.63
N SER A 6 -4.42 -18.14 3.38
CA SER A 6 -4.92 -16.95 2.69
C SER A 6 -4.68 -15.68 3.52
N ASN A 7 -5.03 -15.69 4.82
CA ASN A 7 -4.81 -14.54 5.70
C ASN A 7 -3.33 -14.18 5.80
N ASN A 8 -2.45 -15.16 6.01
CA ASN A 8 -1.00 -14.92 6.06
C ASN A 8 -0.45 -14.30 4.77
N LEU A 9 -1.00 -14.68 3.61
CA LEU A 9 -0.59 -14.11 2.32
C LEU A 9 -1.08 -12.67 2.16
N LEU A 10 -2.32 -12.38 2.54
CA LEU A 10 -2.90 -11.03 2.48
C LEU A 10 -2.16 -10.10 3.43
N GLU A 11 -1.85 -10.53 4.65
CA GLU A 11 -1.02 -9.78 5.60
C GLU A 11 0.37 -9.46 5.04
N ALA A 12 1.02 -10.43 4.38
CA ALA A 12 2.33 -10.22 3.78
C ALA A 12 2.29 -9.18 2.63
N ILE A 13 1.26 -9.25 1.78
CA ILE A 13 1.07 -8.26 0.71
C ILE A 13 0.76 -6.88 1.30
N GLN A 14 -0.07 -6.80 2.35
CA GLN A 14 -0.39 -5.54 3.03
C GLN A 14 0.88 -4.88 3.59
N ALA A 15 1.73 -5.66 4.26
CA ALA A 15 2.98 -5.19 4.83
C ALA A 15 3.95 -4.65 3.75
N GLU A 16 3.98 -5.30 2.59
CA GLU A 16 4.79 -4.84 1.45
C GLU A 16 4.27 -3.51 0.87
N LEU A 17 2.94 -3.39 0.67
CA LEU A 17 2.32 -2.14 0.22
C LEU A 17 2.60 -0.97 1.18
N ARG A 18 2.53 -1.23 2.49
CA ARG A 18 2.87 -0.26 3.55
C ARG A 18 4.34 0.14 3.50
N THR A 19 5.25 -0.80 3.31
CA THR A 19 6.69 -0.53 3.18
C THR A 19 6.95 0.42 2.01
N GLN A 20 6.44 0.10 0.82
CA GLN A 20 6.60 0.93 -0.37
C GLN A 20 5.98 2.33 -0.18
N MET A 21 4.80 2.41 0.44
CA MET A 21 4.14 3.68 0.69
C MET A 21 4.94 4.55 1.66
N ASN A 22 5.51 3.96 2.71
CA ASN A 22 6.36 4.66 3.67
C ASN A 22 7.64 5.16 3.00
N GLU A 23 8.30 4.37 2.15
CA GLU A 23 9.52 4.81 1.45
C GLU A 23 9.29 6.07 0.61
N VAL A 24 8.19 6.12 -0.15
CA VAL A 24 7.84 7.30 -0.97
C VAL A 24 7.44 8.48 -0.09
N THR A 25 6.71 8.22 1.00
CA THR A 25 6.28 9.24 1.96
C THR A 25 7.48 9.85 2.68
N ASP A 26 8.43 9.05 3.12
CA ASP A 26 9.66 9.50 3.77
C ASP A 26 10.51 10.33 2.80
N HIS A 27 10.65 9.88 1.54
CA HIS A 27 11.33 10.65 0.50
C HIS A 27 10.69 12.04 0.30
N LEU A 28 9.35 12.14 0.33
CA LEU A 28 8.65 13.43 0.32
C LEU A 28 8.93 14.26 1.58
N ALA A 29 8.85 13.64 2.76
CA ALA A 29 8.97 14.31 4.05
C ALA A 29 10.36 14.93 4.27
N VAL A 30 11.42 14.29 3.75
CA VAL A 30 12.80 14.81 3.84
C VAL A 30 13.14 15.84 2.75
N GLY A 31 12.16 16.23 1.92
CA GLY A 31 12.36 17.20 0.84
C GLY A 31 13.10 16.61 -0.38
N GLY A 32 12.92 15.32 -0.67
CA GLY A 32 13.60 14.63 -1.76
C GLY A 32 13.20 15.05 -3.18
N CYS A 33 12.10 15.81 -3.34
CA CYS A 33 11.62 16.30 -4.63
C CYS A 33 12.32 17.59 -5.07
N LYS A 34 12.74 17.61 -6.33
CA LYS A 34 13.41 18.77 -6.95
C LYS A 34 12.43 19.81 -7.47
N ASP A 35 11.24 19.39 -7.85
CA ASP A 35 10.19 20.24 -8.37
C ASP A 35 8.77 19.71 -8.07
N MET A 36 7.77 20.48 -8.48
CA MET A 36 6.37 20.14 -8.27
C MET A 36 5.91 18.94 -9.12
N ASN A 37 6.57 18.64 -10.25
CA ASN A 37 6.21 17.49 -11.07
C ASN A 37 6.63 16.19 -10.37
N GLU A 38 7.84 16.16 -9.78
CA GLU A 38 8.33 15.04 -8.98
C GLU A 38 7.46 14.84 -7.73
N TYR A 39 7.11 15.94 -7.04
CA TYR A 39 6.17 15.90 -5.91
C TYR A 39 4.82 15.29 -6.32
N SER A 40 4.22 15.80 -7.40
CA SER A 40 2.91 15.33 -7.90
C SER A 40 2.94 13.85 -8.28
N ARG A 41 4.04 13.40 -8.90
CA ARG A 41 4.24 11.99 -9.25
C ARG A 41 4.29 11.12 -7.99
N ASN A 42 5.06 11.51 -6.98
CA ASN A 42 5.21 10.74 -5.74
C ASN A 42 3.90 10.69 -4.94
N VAL A 43 3.15 11.78 -4.88
CA VAL A 43 1.80 11.78 -4.29
C VAL A 43 0.86 10.84 -5.05
N GLY A 44 0.93 10.81 -6.39
CA GLY A 44 0.16 9.86 -7.21
C GLY A 44 0.53 8.39 -6.93
N ILE A 45 1.81 8.09 -6.69
CA ILE A 45 2.27 6.75 -6.29
C ILE A 45 1.68 6.37 -4.93
N ILE A 46 1.76 7.26 -3.94
CA ILE A 46 1.18 7.04 -2.60
C ILE A 46 -0.33 6.78 -2.71
N GLN A 47 -1.05 7.57 -3.51
CA GLN A 47 -2.48 7.37 -3.74
C GLN A 47 -2.79 5.99 -4.36
N GLY A 48 -2.01 5.57 -5.36
CA GLY A 48 -2.15 4.24 -5.96
C GLY A 48 -1.93 3.10 -4.97
N LEU A 49 -0.88 3.21 -4.14
CA LEU A 49 -0.58 2.23 -3.09
C LEU A 49 -1.70 2.17 -2.04
N ALA A 50 -2.25 3.32 -1.62
CA ALA A 50 -3.37 3.38 -0.69
C ALA A 50 -4.64 2.71 -1.26
N HIS A 51 -4.93 2.90 -2.56
CA HIS A 51 -6.03 2.20 -3.22
C HIS A 51 -5.81 0.69 -3.30
N ALA A 52 -4.58 0.25 -3.59
CA ALA A 52 -4.22 -1.16 -3.59
C ALA A 52 -4.39 -1.78 -2.19
N GLU A 53 -3.93 -1.10 -1.14
CA GLU A 53 -4.09 -1.55 0.25
C GLU A 53 -5.57 -1.67 0.63
N ARG A 54 -6.40 -0.67 0.28
CA ARG A 54 -7.84 -0.73 0.57
C ARG A 54 -8.51 -1.90 -0.14
N THR A 55 -8.18 -2.13 -1.40
CA THR A 55 -8.72 -3.26 -2.17
C THR A 55 -8.37 -4.59 -1.52
N LEU A 56 -7.14 -4.73 -0.99
CA LEU A 56 -6.68 -5.92 -0.28
C LEU A 56 -7.47 -6.15 1.02
N LEU A 57 -7.67 -5.09 1.81
CA LEU A 57 -8.47 -5.14 3.04
C LEU A 57 -9.94 -5.49 2.74
N ASP A 58 -10.52 -4.94 1.67
CA ASP A 58 -11.88 -5.27 1.25
C ASP A 58 -12.01 -6.75 0.84
N LEU A 59 -10.97 -7.34 0.24
CA LEU A 59 -10.94 -8.76 -0.11
C LEU A 59 -10.80 -9.64 1.14
N ASP A 60 -9.96 -9.25 2.09
CA ASP A 60 -9.81 -9.95 3.37
C ASP A 60 -11.13 -9.98 4.15
N GLU A 61 -11.79 -8.83 4.29
CA GLU A 61 -13.12 -8.73 4.92
C GLU A 61 -14.16 -9.65 4.23
N ARG A 62 -14.10 -9.79 2.89
CA ARG A 62 -15.00 -10.68 2.14
C ARG A 62 -14.70 -12.16 2.41
N ILE A 63 -13.43 -12.53 2.48
CA ILE A 63 -13.01 -13.91 2.78
C ILE A 63 -13.33 -14.28 4.23
N GLU A 64 -13.28 -13.33 5.16
CA GLU A 64 -13.66 -13.58 6.55
C GLU A 64 -15.16 -13.84 6.72
N ARG A 65 -16.00 -13.13 5.95
CA ARG A 65 -17.46 -13.25 5.98
C ARG A 65 -17.99 -14.53 5.31
N GLU A 66 -17.23 -15.15 4.42
CA GLU A 66 -17.50 -16.47 3.84
C GLU A 66 -17.00 -17.62 4.75
#